data_AF-A0A2N7VVC9-F1
#
_entry.id   AF-A0A2N7VVC9-F1
#
_cell.length_a   1.000
_cell.length_b   1.000
_cell.length_c   1.000
_cell.angle_alpha   90.00
_cell.angle_beta   90.00
_cell.angle_gamma   90.00
#
_symmetry.space_group_name_H-M   'P 1'
#
loop_
_entity.id
_entity.type
_entity.pdbx_description
1 polymer ?
#
loop_
_entity_poly.entity_id
_entity_poly.type
_entity_poly.pdbx_seq_one_letter_code
_entity_poly.pdbx_strand_id
1 'polypeptide(L)'
;MRDDLHKTVPLSRSWGRVLRRLSKDRWSPQELAPLIVATVQRDLAIGDDTGLQALDNVLSESCADLFDDGNEKMQLALHRIQDSPLSVAARTTCEIALGVLATDGMSESFRSLVTRAVGEQHARDEFEHIVSRVTATHDMAEGRQVRRLLEQAFALCDFSIIVGRLPRRASKSLDELLATELPLGA
;
A
#
# COMPACT_ATOMS: atom_id res chain seq x y z
N MET A 1 13.51 11.07 20.82
CA MET A 1 13.23 11.96 19.67
C MET A 1 13.06 11.10 18.42
N ARG A 2 11.83 10.63 18.14
CA ARG A 2 11.53 9.72 17.00
C ARG A 2 10.36 10.23 16.13
N ASP A 3 9.75 11.38 16.47
CA ASP A 3 8.42 11.78 15.97
C ASP A 3 8.38 12.87 14.88
N ASP A 4 9.51 13.45 14.47
CA ASP A 4 9.51 14.58 13.51
C ASP A 4 9.90 14.20 12.07
N LEU A 5 10.32 12.95 11.81
CA LEU A 5 10.72 12.57 10.45
C LEU A 5 9.54 12.53 9.47
N HIS A 6 8.36 12.08 9.92
CA HIS A 6 7.15 12.01 9.10
C HIS A 6 6.58 13.39 8.72
N LYS A 7 6.97 14.46 9.44
CA LYS A 7 6.50 15.82 9.16
C LYS A 7 7.25 16.48 8.00
N THR A 8 8.51 16.08 7.76
CA THR A 8 9.40 16.71 6.79
C THR A 8 9.50 15.95 5.47
N VAL A 9 9.22 14.64 5.47
CA VAL A 9 9.26 13.82 4.25
C VAL A 9 7.99 14.04 3.42
N PRO A 10 8.11 14.41 2.13
CA PRO A 10 6.95 14.55 1.27
C PRO A 10 6.27 13.19 1.01
N LEU A 11 4.95 13.19 0.89
CA LEU A 11 4.17 12.03 0.47
C LEU A 11 4.52 11.74 -0.98
N SER A 12 4.51 10.46 -1.34
CA SER A 12 4.64 10.07 -2.73
C SER A 12 3.52 10.72 -3.59
N ARG A 13 3.77 10.86 -4.90
CA ARG A 13 2.75 11.40 -5.83
C ARG A 13 1.48 10.55 -5.86
N SER A 14 1.56 9.26 -5.55
CA SER A 14 0.42 8.34 -5.47
C SER A 14 -0.43 8.63 -4.23
N TRP A 15 0.16 8.72 -3.05
CA TRP A 15 -0.56 9.09 -1.81
C TRP A 15 -1.04 10.54 -1.78
N GLY A 16 -0.32 11.46 -2.45
CA GLY A 16 -0.83 12.82 -2.66
C GLY A 16 -2.11 12.89 -3.50
N ARG A 17 -2.46 11.86 -4.28
CA ARG A 17 -3.78 11.76 -4.92
C ARG A 17 -4.85 11.28 -3.95
N VAL A 18 -4.53 10.36 -3.05
CA VAL A 18 -5.42 9.93 -1.96
C VAL A 18 -5.76 11.13 -1.08
N LEU A 19 -4.75 11.91 -0.67
CA LEU A 19 -4.94 13.10 0.15
C LEU A 19 -5.75 14.20 -0.57
N ARG A 20 -5.45 14.49 -1.84
CA ARG A 20 -6.27 15.42 -2.65
C ARG A 20 -7.69 14.92 -2.91
N ARG A 21 -7.89 13.59 -2.90
CA ARG A 21 -9.24 13.04 -2.99
C ARG A 21 -9.97 13.32 -1.69
N LEU A 22 -9.35 13.00 -0.54
CA LEU A 22 -9.75 13.32 0.83
C LEU A 22 -9.88 14.82 1.16
N SER A 23 -9.73 15.74 0.22
CA SER A 23 -9.92 17.17 0.45
C SER A 23 -11.13 17.77 -0.26
N LYS A 24 -11.95 16.94 -0.94
CA LYS A 24 -13.16 17.36 -1.67
C LYS A 24 -14.47 16.90 -1.01
N ASP A 25 -15.28 17.70 -0.32
CA ASP A 25 -16.51 17.39 0.49
C ASP A 25 -17.51 16.22 0.23
N ARG A 26 -17.26 15.25 -0.65
CA ARG A 26 -18.12 14.09 -0.94
C ARG A 26 -17.30 12.81 -1.07
N TRP A 27 -17.00 12.11 0.03
CA TRP A 27 -16.44 10.75 -0.04
C TRP A 27 -17.27 9.77 0.77
N SER A 28 -17.36 8.57 0.21
CA SER A 28 -17.73 7.37 0.91
C SER A 28 -16.49 6.47 1.03
N PRO A 29 -16.33 5.70 2.11
CA PRO A 29 -15.27 4.69 2.25
C PRO A 29 -15.15 3.75 1.03
N GLN A 30 -16.29 3.47 0.37
CA GLN A 30 -16.39 2.64 -0.82
C GLN A 30 -15.68 3.22 -2.05
N GLU A 31 -15.64 4.56 -2.20
CA GLU A 31 -14.89 5.19 -3.29
C GLU A 31 -13.39 5.27 -3.00
N LEU A 32 -13.01 5.31 -1.72
CA LEU A 32 -11.63 5.49 -1.30
C LEU A 32 -10.85 4.17 -1.30
N ALA A 33 -11.48 3.06 -0.94
CA ALA A 33 -10.84 1.75 -0.86
C ALA A 33 -10.15 1.32 -2.18
N PRO A 34 -10.80 1.39 -3.37
CA PRO A 34 -10.15 1.05 -4.63
C PRO A 34 -8.93 1.94 -4.96
N LEU A 35 -8.96 3.21 -4.52
CA LEU A 35 -7.85 4.13 -4.72
C LEU A 35 -6.66 3.78 -3.80
N ILE A 36 -6.93 3.36 -2.57
CA ILE A 36 -5.91 2.87 -1.64
C ILE A 36 -5.25 1.62 -2.21
N VAL A 37 -6.04 0.60 -2.60
CA VAL A 37 -5.51 -0.65 -3.18
C VAL A 37 -4.66 -0.36 -4.42
N ALA A 38 -5.15 0.44 -5.36
CA ALA A 38 -4.40 0.79 -6.57
C ALA A 38 -3.16 1.70 -6.32
N THR A 39 -3.08 2.32 -5.14
CA THR A 39 -1.91 3.10 -4.73
C THR A 39 -0.85 2.19 -4.13
N VAL A 40 -1.24 1.33 -3.19
CA VAL A 40 -0.37 0.30 -2.60
C VAL A 40 0.24 -0.60 -3.68
N GLN A 41 -0.57 -1.10 -4.61
CA GLN A 41 -0.09 -1.94 -5.71
C GLN A 41 0.88 -1.24 -6.66
N ARG A 42 0.75 0.09 -6.81
CA ARG A 42 1.69 0.86 -7.62
C ARG A 42 3.02 1.04 -6.90
N ASP A 43 2.98 1.29 -5.60
CA ASP A 43 4.19 1.51 -4.80
C ASP A 43 4.96 0.21 -4.58
N LEU A 44 4.26 -0.92 -4.49
CA LEU A 44 4.83 -2.27 -4.40
C LEU A 44 5.04 -2.93 -5.78
N ALA A 45 4.90 -2.17 -6.88
CA ALA A 45 5.13 -2.71 -8.20
C ALA A 45 6.61 -3.09 -8.34
N ILE A 46 6.87 -4.30 -8.84
CA ILE A 46 8.21 -4.90 -8.91
C ILE A 46 9.20 -4.02 -9.70
N GLY A 47 8.73 -3.30 -10.73
CA GLY A 47 9.48 -2.22 -11.39
C GLY A 47 10.95 -2.56 -11.67
N ASP A 48 11.85 -1.66 -11.30
CA ASP A 48 13.31 -1.85 -11.37
C ASP A 48 13.90 -2.45 -10.06
N ASP A 49 13.04 -2.85 -9.12
CA ASP A 49 13.46 -3.41 -7.83
C ASP A 49 13.73 -4.91 -7.96
N THR A 50 15.00 -5.23 -8.17
CA THR A 50 15.47 -6.62 -8.33
C THR A 50 15.19 -7.48 -7.09
N GLY A 51 15.10 -6.87 -5.90
CA GLY A 51 14.75 -7.58 -4.66
C GLY A 51 13.28 -7.98 -4.62
N LEU A 52 12.38 -7.07 -4.98
CA LEU A 52 10.95 -7.38 -5.13
C LEU A 52 10.72 -8.41 -6.26
N GLN A 53 11.49 -8.35 -7.34
CA GLN A 53 11.42 -9.34 -8.42
C GLN A 53 11.85 -10.73 -7.95
N ALA A 54 12.96 -10.81 -7.21
CA ALA A 54 13.43 -12.07 -6.65
C ALA A 54 12.40 -12.68 -5.68
N LEU A 55 11.77 -11.84 -4.85
CA LEU A 55 10.70 -12.28 -3.94
C LEU A 55 9.47 -12.75 -4.70
N ASP A 56 9.00 -12.01 -5.70
CA ASP A 56 7.83 -12.43 -6.48
C ASP A 56 8.08 -13.75 -7.22
N ASN A 57 9.29 -13.97 -7.71
CA ASN A 57 9.68 -15.24 -8.32
C ASN A 57 9.59 -16.39 -7.30
N VAL A 58 10.22 -16.24 -6.14
CA VAL A 58 10.17 -17.26 -5.06
C VAL A 58 8.74 -17.52 -4.59
N LEU A 59 7.94 -16.47 -4.40
CA LEU A 59 6.53 -16.62 -4.03
C LEU A 59 5.69 -17.25 -5.14
N SER A 60 6.06 -17.08 -6.40
CA SER A 60 5.37 -17.68 -7.56
C SER A 60 5.74 -19.13 -7.81
N GLU A 61 6.90 -19.59 -7.35
CA GLU A 61 7.33 -21.00 -7.40
C GLU A 61 6.54 -21.89 -6.42
N SER A 62 5.57 -21.33 -5.69
CA SER A 62 4.70 -22.05 -4.77
C SER A 62 3.66 -22.94 -5.48
N CYS A 63 4.10 -24.16 -5.83
CA CYS A 63 3.39 -25.46 -5.69
C CYS A 63 3.92 -26.46 -6.73
N ALA A 64 4.87 -27.31 -6.33
CA ALA A 64 5.15 -28.57 -7.04
C ALA A 64 6.00 -29.57 -6.23
N ASP A 65 5.96 -29.58 -4.89
CA ASP A 65 6.69 -30.62 -4.16
C ASP A 65 5.75 -31.47 -3.32
N LEU A 66 5.71 -32.76 -3.65
CA LEU A 66 4.91 -33.82 -3.03
C LEU A 66 5.47 -34.24 -1.65
N PHE A 67 6.44 -33.51 -1.11
CA PHE A 67 7.16 -33.83 0.12
C PHE A 67 7.04 -32.69 1.13
N ASP A 68 6.97 -33.04 2.42
CA ASP A 68 6.81 -32.13 3.58
C ASP A 68 7.91 -31.05 3.73
N ASP A 69 8.91 -31.02 2.83
CA ASP A 69 10.05 -30.09 2.84
C ASP A 69 9.74 -28.69 2.27
N GLY A 70 8.49 -28.43 1.85
CA GLY A 70 8.10 -27.16 1.22
C GLY A 70 8.35 -25.93 2.10
N ASN A 71 8.15 -26.07 3.42
CA ASN A 71 8.40 -24.99 4.39
C ASN A 71 9.89 -24.66 4.51
N GLU A 72 10.73 -25.67 4.68
CA GLU A 72 12.18 -25.49 4.85
C GLU A 72 12.81 -24.91 3.57
N LYS A 73 12.37 -25.38 2.40
CA LYS A 73 12.83 -24.86 1.11
C LYS A 73 12.45 -23.39 0.92
N MET A 74 11.21 -23.02 1.24
CA MET A 74 10.76 -21.63 1.18
C MET A 74 11.54 -20.74 2.16
N GLN A 75 11.74 -21.20 3.39
CA GLN A 75 12.49 -20.48 4.41
C GLN A 75 13.94 -20.23 3.96
N LEU A 76 14.61 -21.25 3.42
CA LEU A 76 15.95 -21.13 2.87
C LEU A 76 16.01 -20.16 1.68
N ALA A 77 15.02 -20.20 0.78
CA ALA A 77 14.95 -19.29 -0.36
C ALA A 77 14.79 -17.82 0.09
N LEU A 78 13.90 -17.56 1.06
CA LEU A 78 13.69 -16.23 1.62
C LEU A 78 14.95 -15.71 2.34
N HIS A 79 15.63 -16.54 3.13
CA HIS A 79 16.88 -16.14 3.78
C HIS A 79 18.00 -15.80 2.78
N ARG A 80 18.13 -16.56 1.69
CA ARG A 80 19.10 -16.24 0.62
C ARG A 80 18.84 -14.88 -0.03
N ILE A 81 17.57 -14.49 -0.16
CA ILE A 81 17.22 -13.17 -0.67
C ILE A 81 17.64 -12.07 0.34
N GLN A 82 17.47 -12.31 1.65
CA GLN A 82 17.90 -11.36 2.69
C GLN A 82 19.42 -11.16 2.74
N ASP A 83 20.21 -12.12 2.29
CA ASP A 83 21.68 -12.00 2.20
C ASP A 83 22.14 -11.02 1.11
N SER A 84 21.23 -10.58 0.24
CA SER A 84 21.50 -9.59 -0.81
C SER A 84 21.11 -8.16 -0.36
N PRO A 85 21.66 -7.10 -0.98
CA PRO A 85 21.20 -5.74 -0.76
C PRO A 85 19.74 -5.59 -1.22
N LEU A 86 18.82 -5.47 -0.27
CA LEU A 86 17.40 -5.27 -0.53
C LEU A 86 16.98 -3.82 -0.31
N SER A 87 15.99 -3.38 -1.11
CA SER A 87 15.23 -2.18 -0.78
C SER A 87 14.46 -2.38 0.54
N VAL A 88 13.99 -1.29 1.13
CA VAL A 88 13.15 -1.35 2.34
C VAL A 88 11.88 -2.16 2.07
N ALA A 89 11.23 -1.94 0.93
CA ALA A 89 10.02 -2.66 0.54
C ALA A 89 10.26 -4.16 0.36
N ALA A 90 11.35 -4.55 -0.30
CA ALA A 90 11.73 -5.95 -0.45
C ALA A 90 12.07 -6.61 0.89
N ARG A 91 12.80 -5.92 1.76
CA ARG A 91 13.10 -6.43 3.11
C ARG A 91 11.83 -6.68 3.93
N THR A 92 10.94 -5.69 4.01
CA THR A 92 9.67 -5.81 4.73
C THR A 92 8.81 -6.94 4.14
N THR A 93 8.76 -7.06 2.81
CA THR A 93 8.04 -8.15 2.13
C THR A 93 8.57 -9.51 2.52
N CYS A 94 9.90 -9.65 2.59
CA CYS A 94 10.55 -10.90 2.99
C CYS A 94 10.30 -11.24 4.47
N GLU A 95 10.38 -10.26 5.37
CA GLU A 95 10.08 -10.43 6.79
C GLU A 95 8.62 -10.86 7.03
N ILE A 96 7.68 -10.25 6.30
CA ILE A 96 6.27 -10.63 6.35
C ILE A 96 6.07 -12.06 5.80
N ALA A 97 6.73 -12.40 4.68
CA ALA A 97 6.66 -13.75 4.12
C ALA A 97 7.14 -14.82 5.10
N LEU A 98 8.25 -14.58 5.81
CA LEU A 98 8.75 -15.46 6.86
C LEU A 98 7.77 -15.56 8.05
N GLY A 99 7.13 -14.45 8.43
CA GLY A 99 6.13 -14.43 9.50
C GLY A 99 4.87 -15.22 9.16
N VAL A 100 4.36 -15.08 7.93
CA VAL A 100 3.24 -15.88 7.42
C VAL A 100 3.63 -17.36 7.37
N LEU A 101 4.83 -17.67 6.88
CA LEU A 101 5.33 -19.04 6.82
C LEU A 101 5.39 -19.70 8.20
N ALA A 102 5.86 -18.96 9.22
CA ALA A 102 5.95 -19.47 10.59
C ALA A 102 4.58 -19.67 11.26
N THR A 103 3.56 -18.91 10.86
CA THR A 103 2.23 -18.93 11.49
C THR A 103 1.28 -19.89 10.79
N ASP A 104 1.23 -19.83 9.46
CA ASP A 104 0.25 -20.52 8.63
C ASP A 104 0.86 -21.68 7.82
N GLY A 105 2.19 -21.72 7.70
CA GLY A 105 2.89 -22.69 6.84
C GLY A 105 2.73 -22.40 5.34
N MET A 106 3.43 -23.18 4.52
CA MET A 106 3.20 -23.19 3.07
C MET A 106 1.86 -23.84 2.75
N SER A 107 1.09 -23.15 1.93
CA SER A 107 -0.21 -23.58 1.42
C SER A 107 -0.45 -22.96 0.04
N GLU A 108 -1.47 -23.43 -0.68
CA GLU A 108 -1.90 -22.81 -1.95
C GLU A 108 -2.27 -21.32 -1.75
N SER A 109 -2.72 -20.94 -0.55
CA SER A 109 -3.04 -19.56 -0.19
C SER A 109 -1.82 -18.72 0.26
N PHE A 110 -0.64 -19.32 0.42
CA PHE A 110 0.53 -18.65 1.01
C PHE A 110 0.84 -17.31 0.34
N ARG A 111 0.97 -17.30 -1.00
CA ARG A 111 1.22 -16.07 -1.76
C ARG A 111 0.15 -15.01 -1.49
N SER A 112 -1.13 -15.41 -1.49
CA SER A 112 -2.24 -14.49 -1.24
C SER A 112 -2.18 -13.89 0.18
N LEU A 113 -1.86 -14.71 1.20
CA LEU A 113 -1.67 -14.26 2.58
C LEU A 113 -0.51 -13.27 2.69
N VAL A 114 0.63 -13.56 2.05
CA VAL A 114 1.78 -12.65 2.01
C VAL A 114 1.42 -11.34 1.31
N THR A 115 0.87 -11.39 0.10
CA THR A 115 0.48 -10.19 -0.66
C THR A 115 -0.50 -9.32 0.13
N ARG A 116 -1.48 -9.95 0.79
CA ARG A 116 -2.42 -9.25 1.65
C ARG A 116 -1.72 -8.58 2.83
N ALA A 117 -0.91 -9.32 3.60
CA ALA A 117 -0.22 -8.80 4.78
C ALA A 117 0.73 -7.65 4.43
N VAL A 118 1.48 -7.76 3.32
CA VAL A 118 2.35 -6.69 2.83
C VAL A 118 1.55 -5.45 2.43
N GLY A 119 0.45 -5.64 1.70
CA GLY A 119 -0.42 -4.53 1.30
C GLY A 119 -1.06 -3.82 2.49
N GLU A 120 -1.51 -4.58 3.49
CA GLU A 120 -2.08 -4.06 4.73
C GLU A 120 -1.05 -3.26 5.54
N GLN A 121 0.17 -3.79 5.70
CA GLN A 121 1.25 -3.11 6.42
C GLN A 121 1.65 -1.81 5.71
N HIS A 122 1.90 -1.85 4.39
CA HIS A 122 2.27 -0.68 3.60
C HIS A 122 1.21 0.43 3.67
N ALA A 123 -0.07 0.06 3.57
CA ALA A 123 -1.16 1.03 3.68
C ALA A 123 -1.19 1.71 5.06
N ARG A 124 -0.99 0.94 6.14
CA ARG A 124 -0.99 1.50 7.51
C ARG A 124 0.15 2.47 7.74
N ASP A 125 1.37 2.12 7.30
CA ASP A 125 2.53 2.99 7.43
C ASP A 125 2.31 4.34 6.70
N GLU A 126 1.69 4.29 5.52
CA GLU A 126 1.34 5.49 4.75
C GLU A 126 0.19 6.29 5.37
N PHE A 127 -0.79 5.64 6.02
CA PHE A 127 -1.81 6.35 6.77
C PHE A 127 -1.22 7.13 7.94
N GLU A 128 -0.29 6.54 8.69
CA GLU A 128 0.42 7.23 9.76
C GLU A 128 1.16 8.46 9.23
N HIS A 129 1.81 8.33 8.07
CA HIS A 129 2.48 9.45 7.41
C HIS A 129 1.49 10.55 7.00
N ILE A 130 0.36 10.18 6.36
CA ILE A 130 -0.69 11.13 5.96
C ILE A 130 -1.26 11.87 7.17
N VAL A 131 -1.64 11.14 8.23
CA VAL A 131 -2.23 11.71 9.45
C VAL A 131 -1.23 12.64 10.13
N SER A 132 0.04 12.25 10.20
CA SER A 132 1.10 13.09 10.76
C SER A 132 1.25 14.41 10.01
N ARG A 133 1.16 14.37 8.67
CA ARG A 133 1.25 15.57 7.83
C ARG A 133 0.04 16.48 7.93
N VAL A 134 -1.17 15.92 7.95
CA VAL A 134 -2.40 16.70 8.15
C VAL A 134 -2.32 17.40 9.51
N THR A 135 -1.93 16.66 10.55
CA THR A 135 -1.75 17.19 11.91
C THR A 135 -0.72 18.32 11.96
N ALA A 136 0.39 18.19 11.23
CA ALA A 136 1.44 19.21 11.21
C ALA A 136 1.06 20.47 10.41
N THR A 137 0.17 20.35 9.42
CA THR A 137 -0.22 21.45 8.53
C THR A 137 -1.47 22.18 9.01
N HIS A 138 -2.37 21.44 9.64
CA HIS A 138 -3.66 21.91 10.13
C HIS A 138 -3.71 21.75 11.65
N ASP A 139 -4.53 20.83 12.16
CA ASP A 139 -4.62 20.53 13.59
C ASP A 139 -4.82 19.03 13.89
N MET A 140 -4.79 18.71 15.19
CA MET A 140 -5.02 17.36 15.71
C MET A 140 -6.46 16.84 15.50
N ALA A 141 -7.45 17.73 15.32
CA ALA A 141 -8.84 17.34 15.13
C ALA A 141 -9.05 16.81 13.71
N GLU A 142 -8.52 17.54 12.71
CA GLU A 142 -8.51 17.14 11.31
C GLU A 142 -7.70 15.85 11.10
N GLY A 143 -6.53 15.72 11.74
CA GLY A 143 -5.74 14.48 11.69
C GLY A 143 -6.53 13.25 12.18
N ARG A 144 -7.30 13.39 13.28
CA ARG A 144 -8.18 12.32 13.78
C ARG A 144 -9.34 12.01 12.85
N GLN A 145 -9.90 13.02 12.18
CA GLN A 145 -10.96 12.80 11.19
C GLN A 145 -10.43 12.03 9.97
N VAL A 146 -9.27 12.41 9.45
CA VAL A 146 -8.62 11.73 8.32
C VAL A 146 -8.30 10.28 8.67
N ARG A 147 -7.74 10.03 9.86
CA ARG A 147 -7.49 8.67 10.37
C ARG A 147 -8.75 7.79 10.32
N ARG A 148 -9.85 8.27 10.91
CA ARG A 148 -11.13 7.52 10.93
C ARG A 148 -11.63 7.17 9.53
N LEU A 149 -11.51 8.10 8.57
CA LEU A 149 -11.94 7.87 7.20
C LEU A 149 -11.06 6.85 6.47
N LEU A 150 -9.74 6.93 6.66
CA LEU A 150 -8.78 5.98 6.11
C LEU A 150 -9.01 4.58 6.69
N GLU A 151 -9.24 4.46 7.99
CA GLU A 151 -9.54 3.19 8.67
C GLU A 151 -10.87 2.58 8.19
N GLN A 152 -11.91 3.40 8.01
CA GLN A 152 -13.19 2.93 7.45
C GLN A 152 -13.04 2.42 6.01
N ALA A 153 -12.26 3.11 5.17
CA ALA A 153 -11.99 2.66 3.82
C ALA A 153 -11.10 1.41 3.79
N PHE A 154 -10.13 1.33 4.69
CA PHE A 154 -9.23 0.18 4.83
C PHE A 154 -9.96 -1.12 5.13
N ALA A 155 -11.03 -1.07 5.94
CA ALA A 155 -11.88 -2.23 6.20
C ALA A 155 -12.57 -2.79 4.94
N LEU A 156 -12.60 -2.02 3.85
CA LEU A 156 -13.15 -2.41 2.55
C LEU A 156 -12.07 -2.73 1.51
N CYS A 157 -10.78 -2.57 1.86
CA CYS A 157 -9.68 -2.87 0.96
C CYS A 157 -9.45 -4.38 0.88
N ASP A 158 -9.28 -4.88 -0.33
CA ASP A 158 -8.76 -6.22 -0.58
C ASP A 158 -7.46 -6.10 -1.39
N PHE A 159 -6.34 -6.34 -0.72
CA PHE A 159 -5.01 -6.26 -1.33
C PHE A 159 -4.61 -7.56 -2.07
N SER A 160 -5.37 -8.64 -1.89
CA SER A 160 -5.10 -9.92 -2.56
C SER A 160 -5.51 -9.92 -4.04
N ILE A 161 -6.37 -8.98 -4.45
CA ILE A 161 -6.86 -8.85 -5.83
C ILE A 161 -6.00 -7.86 -6.59
N ILE A 162 -5.39 -8.27 -7.71
CA ILE A 162 -4.71 -7.35 -8.63
C ILE A 162 -5.77 -6.43 -9.27
N VAL A 163 -5.74 -5.13 -8.96
CA VAL A 163 -6.69 -4.17 -9.51
C VAL A 163 -6.25 -3.82 -10.93
N GLY A 164 -7.00 -4.30 -11.92
CA GLY A 164 -6.88 -3.85 -13.31
C GLY A 164 -6.98 -2.32 -13.37
N ARG A 165 -6.23 -1.69 -14.31
CA ARG A 165 -6.13 -0.22 -14.41
C ARG A 165 -7.49 0.46 -14.21
N LEU A 166 -7.61 1.25 -13.13
CA LEU A 166 -8.77 2.11 -12.88
C LEU A 166 -9.11 2.89 -14.17
N PRO A 167 -10.39 2.92 -14.60
CA PRO A 167 -10.77 3.64 -15.80
C PRO A 167 -10.33 5.11 -15.67
N ARG A 168 -9.48 5.53 -16.61
CA ARG A 168 -9.00 6.92 -16.69
C ARG A 168 -10.23 7.81 -16.94
N ARG A 169 -10.74 8.48 -15.91
CA ARG A 169 -11.64 9.62 -16.13
C ARG A 169 -10.84 10.67 -16.90
N ALA A 170 -11.41 11.14 -18.02
CA ALA A 170 -10.80 12.16 -18.86
C ALA A 170 -10.38 13.36 -18.00
N SER A 171 -9.09 13.66 -18.00
CA SER A 171 -8.55 14.82 -17.30
C SER A 171 -8.95 16.07 -18.08
N LYS A 172 -9.87 16.87 -17.55
CA LYS A 172 -10.04 18.26 -17.97
C LYS A 172 -8.73 19.00 -17.73
N SER A 173 -8.35 19.89 -18.66
CA SER A 173 -7.10 20.65 -18.56
C SER A 173 -7.16 21.61 -17.35
N LEU A 174 -5.99 22.00 -16.84
CA LEU A 174 -5.89 22.94 -15.71
C LEU A 174 -6.61 24.27 -16.03
N ASP A 175 -6.56 24.69 -17.30
CA ASP A 175 -7.22 25.90 -17.80
C ASP A 175 -8.75 25.78 -17.78
N GLU A 176 -9.30 24.59 -18.04
CA GLU A 176 -10.75 24.33 -17.93
C GLU A 176 -11.25 24.32 -16.47
N LEU A 177 -10.39 23.94 -15.52
CA LEU A 177 -10.73 23.91 -14.10
C LEU A 177 -10.70 25.30 -13.46
N LEU A 178 -9.90 26.22 -13.99
CA LEU A 178 -9.82 27.62 -13.54
C LEU A 178 -10.91 28.52 -14.17
N ALA A 179 -11.45 28.12 -15.32
CA ALA A 179 -12.53 28.83 -16.01
C ALA A 179 -13.94 28.54 -15.45
N THR A 180 -14.08 27.61 -14.50
CA THR A 180 -15.38 27.30 -13.90
C THR A 180 -15.62 28.25 -12.73
N GLU A 181 -16.43 29.30 -12.95
CA GLU A 181 -16.80 30.26 -11.92
C GLU A 181 -17.31 29.55 -10.65
N LEU A 182 -16.75 29.95 -9.50
CA LEU A 182 -17.23 29.58 -8.18
C LEU A 182 -18.66 30.10 -8.02
N PRO A 183 -19.68 29.28 -7.70
CA PRO A 183 -20.99 29.79 -7.35
C PRO A 183 -20.88 30.48 -5.99
N LEU A 184 -20.60 31.78 -6.00
CA LEU A 184 -20.81 32.66 -4.87
C LEU A 184 -22.30 33.01 -4.83
N GLY A 185 -23.02 32.34 -3.94
CA GLY A 185 -24.23 32.83 -3.27
C GLY A 185 -25.42 33.32 -4.11
N ALA A 186 -26.53 32.59 -4.00
CA ALA A 186 -27.86 33.18 -3.88
C ALA A 186 -28.56 32.53 -2.68
#